data_AF-A0A943JJT3-F1
#
_entry.id   AF-A0A943JJT3-F1
#
_cell.length_a   1.000
_cell.length_b   1.000
_cell.length_c   1.000
_cell.angle_alpha   90.00
_cell.angle_beta   90.00
_cell.angle_gamma   90.00
#
_symmetry.space_group_name_H-M   'P 1'
#
loop_
_entity.id
_entity.type
_entity.pdbx_description
1 polymer ?
#
loop_
_entity_poly.entity_id
_entity_poly.type
_entity_poly.pdbx_seq_one_letter_code
_entity_poly.pdbx_strand_id
1 'polypeptide(L)'
;MNKRISTIIFIILVVLLCVPVLTSVIYKFGVNKFYKACLDVKYKANLEYIKNHNANLEINLSENNDFTNLLINDGYIKIKENKVSFTLKNYYLSKCAYKLEDSDEIIVISLTDNCNINLINNNINNNFTFDSKTQTITDYSGSSDVIIPNKIDGIDVINIGKRAFHNKGITSVYINSSVKTIEEEAFLNNNITSVTIKGEPVIKEKAFMNNFIENIDIESATYEIDSFKNNLLSEEDAYFINDNILMSYGGYSKNITIPSFVEKIEATFNNLNVTTFNTGNNLKEIPDYLFKDNNLEEVIIGENVEKIGKEAFMNNKIDNLTILSSKIILEGAFKNNYITTINLPSNLKEIKESAFMNNKIYNITFESKLDYIGEKAFKHNYITSLNLDVTKIDKEAFMDNLIETININCTNYGIDSFKNNLLNNNDAYFVNGNTLVSYGGYEKNIITIPSDVLRISATFSNLDGWVNLNNTKVIDANAFANNKLKKVNLRNVIEIGKNAFLNNDLTSLIVPNSTMFIKEGAFKGNKFNKVIMQGKTSMKDFKEIYFDSFDSGKIVFEGE
;
A
#
# COMPACT_ATOMS: atom_id res chain seq x y z
N MET A 1 -15.82 47.79 -46.71
CA MET A 1 -14.61 46.99 -46.40
C MET A 1 -13.98 47.33 -45.05
N ASN A 2 -13.86 48.60 -44.64
CA ASN A 2 -13.10 48.99 -43.43
C ASN A 2 -13.65 48.52 -42.06
N LYS A 3 -14.96 48.28 -41.89
CA LYS A 3 -15.48 47.74 -40.61
C LYS A 3 -15.15 46.26 -40.39
N ARG A 4 -15.11 45.44 -41.44
CA ARG A 4 -14.79 44.00 -41.33
C ARG A 4 -13.32 43.75 -41.01
N ILE A 5 -12.42 44.59 -41.55
CA ILE A 5 -10.97 44.48 -41.31
C ILE A 5 -10.64 44.89 -39.85
N SER A 6 -11.29 45.93 -39.31
CA SER A 6 -11.13 46.34 -37.92
C SER A 6 -11.59 45.28 -36.91
N THR A 7 -12.71 44.60 -37.17
CA THR A 7 -13.19 43.51 -36.30
C THR A 7 -12.27 42.28 -36.34
N ILE A 8 -11.72 41.94 -37.50
CA ILE A 8 -10.79 40.81 -37.64
C ILE A 8 -9.47 41.09 -36.90
N ILE A 9 -8.94 42.31 -37.01
CA ILE A 9 -7.72 42.71 -36.28
C ILE A 9 -7.95 42.72 -34.76
N PHE A 10 -9.13 43.16 -34.30
CA PHE A 10 -9.48 43.12 -32.88
C PHE A 10 -9.58 41.68 -32.34
N ILE A 11 -10.20 40.76 -33.10
CA ILE A 11 -10.28 39.34 -32.73
C ILE A 11 -8.89 38.71 -32.69
N ILE A 12 -8.01 39.02 -33.66
CA ILE A 12 -6.64 38.50 -33.70
C ILE A 12 -5.82 39.01 -32.49
N LEU A 13 -5.98 40.28 -32.10
CA LEU A 13 -5.30 40.84 -30.91
C LEU A 13 -5.80 40.20 -29.60
N VAL A 14 -7.11 39.95 -29.48
CA VAL A 14 -7.70 39.27 -28.31
C VAL A 14 -7.21 37.82 -28.23
N VAL A 15 -7.13 37.12 -29.36
CA VAL A 15 -6.59 35.75 -29.41
C VAL A 15 -5.10 35.73 -29.03
N LEU A 16 -4.29 36.66 -29.53
CA LEU A 16 -2.85 36.73 -29.21
C LEU A 16 -2.57 37.09 -27.73
N LEU A 17 -3.42 37.90 -27.10
CA LEU A 17 -3.29 38.27 -25.68
C LEU A 17 -3.84 37.19 -24.73
N CYS A 18 -4.83 36.40 -25.16
CA CYS A 18 -5.43 35.36 -24.34
C CYS A 18 -4.67 34.03 -24.35
N VAL A 19 -3.92 33.69 -25.41
CA VAL A 19 -3.23 32.39 -25.57
C VAL A 19 -2.24 32.06 -24.44
N PRO A 20 -1.40 32.99 -23.93
CA PRO A 20 -0.49 32.70 -22.81
C PRO A 20 -1.20 32.52 -21.46
N VAL A 21 -2.37 33.16 -21.28
CA VAL A 21 -3.22 33.00 -20.09
C VAL A 21 -4.01 31.69 -20.19
N LEU A 22 -4.46 31.32 -21.39
CA LEU A 22 -5.16 30.06 -21.66
C LEU A 22 -4.26 28.85 -21.40
N THR A 23 -3.01 28.89 -21.84
CA THR A 23 -2.07 27.77 -21.62
C THR A 23 -1.73 27.56 -20.15
N SER A 24 -1.67 28.62 -19.33
CA SER A 24 -1.45 28.48 -17.88
C SER A 24 -2.71 28.00 -17.13
N VAL A 25 -3.91 28.37 -17.59
CA VAL A 25 -5.18 27.89 -17.01
C VAL A 25 -5.48 26.44 -17.41
N ILE A 26 -5.21 26.04 -18.65
CA ILE A 26 -5.38 24.66 -19.13
C ILE A 26 -4.43 23.69 -18.38
N TYR A 27 -3.20 24.12 -18.09
CA TYR A 27 -2.23 23.33 -17.33
C TYR A 27 -2.61 23.19 -15.84
N LYS A 28 -3.35 24.16 -15.27
CA LYS A 28 -3.73 24.20 -13.86
C LYS A 28 -5.07 23.51 -13.53
N PHE A 29 -5.98 23.39 -14.50
CA PHE A 29 -7.35 22.87 -14.27
C PHE A 29 -7.69 21.59 -15.03
N GLY A 30 -6.84 21.12 -15.94
CA GLY A 30 -7.10 19.96 -16.79
C GLY A 30 -8.02 20.29 -17.96
N VAL A 31 -7.75 19.65 -19.11
CA VAL A 31 -8.40 19.95 -20.40
C VAL A 31 -9.93 19.80 -20.34
N ASN A 32 -10.44 18.81 -19.61
CA ASN A 32 -11.88 18.54 -19.47
C ASN A 32 -12.64 19.59 -18.63
N LYS A 33 -12.05 20.12 -17.55
CA LYS A 33 -12.68 21.19 -16.75
C LYS A 33 -12.63 22.53 -17.48
N PHE A 34 -11.56 22.82 -18.22
CA PHE A 34 -11.50 24.01 -19.07
C PHE A 34 -12.49 23.90 -20.25
N TYR A 35 -12.64 22.71 -20.84
CA TYR A 35 -13.67 22.44 -21.84
C TYR A 35 -15.09 22.62 -21.27
N LYS A 36 -15.37 22.10 -20.06
CA LYS A 36 -16.62 22.36 -19.33
C LYS A 36 -16.84 23.86 -19.07
N ALA A 37 -15.82 24.60 -18.62
CA ALA A 37 -15.93 26.04 -18.36
C ALA A 37 -16.10 26.88 -19.64
N CYS A 38 -15.44 26.51 -20.74
CA CYS A 38 -15.63 27.14 -22.06
C CYS A 38 -17.02 26.84 -22.63
N LEU A 39 -17.54 25.62 -22.43
CA LEU A 39 -18.93 25.28 -22.72
C LEU A 39 -19.88 26.12 -21.88
N ASP A 40 -19.56 26.38 -20.61
CA ASP A 40 -20.39 27.17 -19.69
C ASP A 40 -20.45 28.67 -20.06
N VAL A 41 -19.34 29.23 -20.57
CA VAL A 41 -19.30 30.60 -21.13
C VAL A 41 -20.05 30.68 -22.46
N LYS A 42 -19.88 29.69 -23.35
CA LYS A 42 -20.66 29.59 -24.60
C LYS A 42 -22.15 29.37 -24.32
N TYR A 43 -22.48 28.67 -23.24
CA TYR A 43 -23.82 28.41 -22.74
C TYR A 43 -24.49 29.68 -22.21
N LYS A 44 -23.79 30.52 -21.44
CA LYS A 44 -24.31 31.83 -21.00
C LYS A 44 -24.56 32.79 -22.17
N ALA A 45 -23.68 32.81 -23.18
CA ALA A 45 -23.88 33.60 -24.39
C ALA A 45 -25.07 33.11 -25.25
N ASN A 46 -25.27 31.79 -25.35
CA ASN A 46 -26.42 31.21 -26.05
C ASN A 46 -27.74 31.38 -25.29
N LEU A 47 -27.72 31.41 -23.94
CA LEU A 47 -28.89 31.70 -23.11
C LEU A 47 -29.43 33.12 -23.31
N GLU A 48 -28.57 34.12 -23.51
CA GLU A 48 -28.99 35.49 -23.87
C GLU A 48 -29.56 35.57 -25.30
N TYR A 49 -29.04 34.77 -26.24
CA TYR A 49 -29.56 34.73 -27.61
C TYR A 49 -30.94 34.07 -27.71
N ILE A 50 -31.18 33.00 -26.94
CA ILE A 50 -32.44 32.23 -26.93
C ILE A 50 -33.55 32.94 -26.13
N LYS A 51 -33.24 33.64 -25.03
CA LYS A 51 -34.21 34.50 -24.32
C LYS A 51 -34.85 35.56 -25.24
N ASN A 52 -34.17 35.93 -26.32
CA ASN A 52 -34.64 36.93 -27.28
C ASN A 52 -35.43 36.35 -28.47
N HIS A 53 -35.54 35.02 -28.64
CA HIS A 53 -36.15 34.40 -29.84
C HIS A 53 -37.02 33.17 -29.49
N ASN A 54 -38.14 33.40 -28.78
CA ASN A 54 -39.16 32.39 -28.44
C ASN A 54 -39.51 31.43 -29.61
N ALA A 55 -39.29 30.13 -29.42
CA ALA A 55 -39.83 29.08 -30.29
C ALA A 55 -40.55 28.04 -29.43
N ASN A 56 -41.89 28.10 -29.42
CA ASN A 56 -42.75 27.04 -28.90
C ASN A 56 -43.24 26.19 -30.09
N LEU A 57 -43.15 24.85 -29.97
CA LEU A 57 -43.73 23.91 -30.94
C LEU A 57 -44.90 23.17 -30.27
N GLU A 58 -46.11 23.24 -30.86
CA GLU A 58 -47.30 22.50 -30.42
C GLU A 58 -47.60 21.34 -31.37
N ILE A 59 -47.91 20.13 -30.85
CA ILE A 59 -48.34 18.97 -31.64
C ILE A 59 -49.58 18.31 -31.00
N ASN A 60 -50.57 17.96 -31.82
CA ASN A 60 -51.79 17.23 -31.43
C ASN A 60 -51.56 15.71 -31.50
N LEU A 61 -51.97 14.97 -30.47
CA LEU A 61 -51.94 13.51 -30.46
C LEU A 61 -53.26 12.93 -30.98
N SER A 62 -53.22 12.16 -32.06
CA SER A 62 -54.29 11.22 -32.45
C SER A 62 -53.70 9.82 -32.64
N GLU A 63 -54.55 8.79 -32.61
CA GLU A 63 -54.26 7.37 -32.32
C GLU A 63 -53.24 6.63 -33.20
N ASN A 64 -52.55 7.28 -34.15
CA ASN A 64 -51.54 6.64 -35.01
C ASN A 64 -50.47 7.64 -35.47
N ASN A 65 -49.69 8.18 -34.53
CA ASN A 65 -48.51 8.96 -34.89
C ASN A 65 -47.27 8.06 -34.88
N ASP A 66 -46.69 7.85 -36.07
CA ASP A 66 -45.39 7.22 -36.28
C ASP A 66 -44.29 8.25 -36.03
N PHE A 67 -43.51 8.06 -34.96
CA PHE A 67 -42.49 9.00 -34.49
C PHE A 67 -41.07 8.56 -34.87
N THR A 68 -40.90 7.89 -36.01
CA THR A 68 -39.64 7.30 -36.49
C THR A 68 -38.46 8.27 -36.68
N ASN A 69 -38.60 9.57 -36.42
CA ASN A 69 -37.53 10.57 -36.61
C ASN A 69 -37.42 11.66 -35.51
N LEU A 70 -37.94 11.44 -34.30
CA LEU A 70 -37.82 12.44 -33.21
C LEU A 70 -36.61 12.16 -32.29
N LEU A 71 -35.60 13.02 -32.39
CA LEU A 71 -34.50 13.15 -31.43
C LEU A 71 -34.86 14.25 -30.42
N ILE A 72 -35.05 13.88 -29.15
CA ILE A 72 -35.39 14.80 -28.05
C ILE A 72 -34.26 14.77 -27.03
N ASN A 73 -33.69 15.94 -26.70
CA ASN A 73 -32.71 16.13 -25.63
C ASN A 73 -33.13 17.31 -24.74
N ASP A 74 -33.21 17.03 -23.44
CA ASP A 74 -33.61 17.86 -22.30
C ASP A 74 -34.70 18.93 -22.50
N GLY A 75 -35.80 18.77 -21.76
CA GLY A 75 -36.95 19.65 -21.75
C GLY A 75 -37.98 19.25 -20.70
N TYR A 76 -38.89 20.15 -20.34
CA TYR A 76 -40.06 19.79 -19.54
C TYR A 76 -41.21 19.42 -20.48
N ILE A 77 -41.94 18.36 -20.13
CA ILE A 77 -43.13 17.92 -20.87
C ILE A 77 -44.34 18.55 -20.18
N LYS A 78 -45.10 19.38 -20.90
CA LYS A 78 -46.36 19.93 -20.41
C LYS A 78 -47.52 19.18 -21.05
N ILE A 79 -48.36 18.53 -20.23
CA ILE A 79 -49.54 17.80 -20.68
C ILE A 79 -50.79 18.56 -20.23
N LYS A 80 -51.60 19.04 -21.18
CA LYS A 80 -52.89 19.66 -20.89
C LYS A 80 -53.90 19.27 -21.97
N GLU A 81 -55.06 18.74 -21.57
CA GLU A 81 -56.20 18.46 -22.47
C GLU A 81 -55.82 17.69 -23.75
N ASN A 82 -55.13 16.54 -23.62
CA ASN A 82 -54.64 15.70 -24.74
C ASN A 82 -53.61 16.35 -25.68
N LYS A 83 -52.93 17.42 -25.25
CA LYS A 83 -51.80 18.02 -25.97
C LYS A 83 -50.50 17.90 -25.18
N VAL A 84 -49.42 17.59 -25.89
CA VAL A 84 -48.06 17.52 -25.35
C VAL A 84 -47.22 18.63 -25.97
N SER A 85 -46.64 19.48 -25.13
CA SER A 85 -45.75 20.57 -25.54
C SER A 85 -44.32 20.30 -25.06
N PHE A 86 -43.33 20.54 -25.93
CA PHE A 86 -41.91 20.34 -25.63
C PHE A 86 -41.15 21.68 -25.65
N THR A 87 -40.13 21.82 -24.79
CA THR A 87 -39.17 22.94 -24.83
C THR A 87 -37.76 22.38 -24.74
N LEU A 88 -36.93 22.54 -25.78
CA LEU A 88 -35.62 21.88 -25.92
C LEU A 88 -34.46 22.70 -25.32
N LYS A 89 -33.51 22.04 -24.63
CA LYS A 89 -32.21 22.58 -24.17
C LYS A 89 -31.06 21.57 -24.37
N ASN A 90 -30.26 21.77 -25.43
CA ASN A 90 -28.91 21.20 -25.68
C ASN A 90 -28.74 19.66 -25.82
N TYR A 91 -27.62 19.24 -26.43
CA TYR A 91 -27.31 17.88 -26.92
C TYR A 91 -26.07 17.26 -26.22
N TYR A 92 -26.19 16.00 -25.76
CA TYR A 92 -25.24 14.84 -25.74
C TYR A 92 -25.66 13.84 -24.63
N LEU A 93 -25.73 12.54 -24.93
CA LEU A 93 -26.53 11.48 -24.26
C LEU A 93 -25.87 10.73 -23.10
N SER A 94 -26.63 10.45 -22.02
CA SER A 94 -27.16 9.10 -21.70
C SER A 94 -28.28 9.18 -20.63
N LYS A 95 -29.45 8.58 -20.92
CA LYS A 95 -30.69 8.42 -20.11
C LYS A 95 -31.19 9.64 -19.30
N CYS A 96 -32.24 10.31 -19.78
CA CYS A 96 -32.89 11.45 -19.11
C CYS A 96 -34.12 11.03 -18.26
N ALA A 97 -34.20 11.53 -17.02
CA ALA A 97 -35.42 11.56 -16.21
C ALA A 97 -36.10 12.93 -16.35
N TYR A 98 -37.44 12.97 -16.52
CA TYR A 98 -38.18 14.20 -16.76
C TYR A 98 -39.21 14.50 -15.67
N LYS A 99 -39.36 15.78 -15.33
CA LYS A 99 -40.34 16.29 -14.35
C LYS A 99 -41.52 16.95 -15.07
N LEU A 100 -42.75 16.59 -14.72
CA LEU A 100 -43.98 17.24 -15.19
C LEU A 100 -44.16 18.59 -14.48
N GLU A 101 -44.58 19.61 -15.21
CA GLU A 101 -44.64 20.99 -14.70
C GLU A 101 -45.74 21.21 -13.64
N ASP A 102 -46.67 20.26 -13.46
CA ASP A 102 -47.81 20.35 -12.54
C ASP A 102 -48.01 19.09 -11.65
N SER A 103 -47.01 18.19 -11.53
CA SER A 103 -47.10 17.02 -10.64
C SER A 103 -45.81 16.73 -9.86
N ASP A 104 -45.95 16.22 -8.63
CA ASP A 104 -44.84 15.68 -7.83
C ASP A 104 -44.29 14.35 -8.41
N GLU A 105 -44.94 13.79 -9.43
CA GLU A 105 -44.54 12.57 -10.13
C GLU A 105 -43.48 12.83 -11.22
N ILE A 106 -42.42 12.03 -11.20
CA ILE A 106 -41.39 11.96 -12.24
C ILE A 106 -41.79 10.81 -13.19
N ILE A 107 -42.05 11.13 -14.46
CA ILE A 107 -42.15 10.12 -15.52
C ILE A 107 -40.76 9.98 -16.12
N VAL A 108 -40.10 8.85 -15.87
CA VAL A 108 -38.86 8.51 -16.55
C VAL A 108 -39.19 7.83 -17.86
N ILE A 109 -38.75 8.45 -18.96
CA ILE A 109 -38.90 7.90 -20.31
C ILE A 109 -37.64 7.08 -20.60
N SER A 110 -37.77 5.75 -20.66
CA SER A 110 -36.69 4.90 -21.15
C SER A 110 -36.66 4.94 -22.67
N LEU A 111 -35.67 5.62 -23.26
CA LEU A 111 -35.40 5.49 -24.69
C LEU A 111 -34.65 4.17 -24.92
N THR A 112 -35.32 3.18 -25.51
CA THR A 112 -34.64 2.01 -26.13
C THR A 112 -33.94 2.45 -27.41
N ASP A 113 -33.03 1.64 -27.98
CA ASP A 113 -32.31 1.93 -29.24
C ASP A 113 -33.22 2.31 -30.45
N ASN A 114 -34.54 2.09 -30.34
CA ASN A 114 -35.57 2.46 -31.31
C ASN A 114 -36.46 3.67 -30.91
N CYS A 115 -36.10 4.48 -29.90
CA CYS A 115 -36.86 5.66 -29.45
C CYS A 115 -38.37 5.43 -29.17
N ASN A 116 -38.78 4.23 -28.75
CA ASN A 116 -40.15 4.00 -28.28
C ASN A 116 -40.36 4.64 -26.91
N ILE A 117 -41.34 5.53 -26.80
CA ILE A 117 -41.77 6.16 -25.55
C ILE A 117 -42.77 5.22 -24.87
N ASN A 118 -42.34 4.48 -23.85
CA ASN A 118 -43.25 3.80 -22.94
C ASN A 118 -43.58 4.71 -21.74
N LEU A 119 -44.82 5.17 -21.65
CA LEU A 119 -45.36 5.78 -20.45
C LEU A 119 -45.53 4.67 -19.40
N ILE A 120 -44.59 4.56 -18.45
CA ILE A 120 -44.76 3.66 -17.30
C ILE A 120 -45.79 4.30 -16.37
N ASN A 121 -47.05 3.94 -16.56
CA ASN A 121 -48.17 4.42 -15.76
C ASN A 121 -48.22 3.66 -14.42
N ASN A 122 -47.98 4.37 -13.32
CA ASN A 122 -48.55 4.19 -11.97
C ASN A 122 -48.57 2.78 -11.34
N ASN A 123 -47.39 2.22 -11.02
CA ASN A 123 -47.21 1.29 -9.89
C ASN A 123 -45.74 1.19 -9.42
N ILE A 124 -44.97 2.29 -9.49
CA ILE A 124 -43.56 2.31 -9.06
C ILE A 124 -43.42 2.02 -7.55
N ASN A 125 -44.41 2.41 -6.74
CA ASN A 125 -44.40 2.19 -5.29
C ASN A 125 -44.45 0.70 -4.89
N ASN A 126 -45.07 -0.18 -5.69
CA ASN A 126 -45.23 -1.60 -5.31
C ASN A 126 -43.91 -2.39 -5.32
N ASN A 127 -42.85 -1.83 -5.91
CA ASN A 127 -41.55 -2.49 -5.99
C ASN A 127 -40.67 -2.22 -4.76
N PHE A 128 -41.02 -1.23 -3.93
CA PHE A 128 -40.27 -0.85 -2.74
C PHE A 128 -40.97 -1.34 -1.47
N THR A 129 -40.24 -2.02 -0.60
CA THR A 129 -40.69 -2.23 0.78
C THR A 129 -40.28 -1.02 1.59
N PHE A 130 -41.25 -0.20 2.01
CA PHE A 130 -41.01 1.10 2.66
C PHE A 130 -41.50 1.12 4.12
N ASP A 131 -40.62 1.47 5.05
CA ASP A 131 -40.99 1.75 6.44
C ASP A 131 -41.28 3.25 6.58
N SER A 132 -42.57 3.58 6.66
CA SER A 132 -43.06 4.94 6.80
C SER A 132 -42.68 5.63 8.11
N LYS A 133 -42.37 4.87 9.18
CA LYS A 133 -41.98 5.46 10.47
C LYS A 133 -40.55 5.97 10.42
N THR A 134 -39.67 5.21 9.78
CA THR A 134 -38.25 5.56 9.64
C THR A 134 -37.94 6.25 8.30
N GLN A 135 -38.93 6.36 7.41
CA GLN A 135 -38.79 6.94 6.07
C GLN A 135 -37.73 6.20 5.24
N THR A 136 -37.69 4.87 5.35
CA THR A 136 -36.61 4.01 4.84
C THR A 136 -37.11 3.01 3.81
N ILE A 137 -36.46 2.94 2.65
CA ILE A 137 -36.60 1.78 1.75
C ILE A 137 -35.79 0.62 2.33
N THR A 138 -36.43 -0.50 2.61
CA THR A 138 -35.85 -1.66 3.29
C THR A 138 -35.62 -2.87 2.39
N ASP A 139 -36.32 -2.96 1.26
CA ASP A 139 -36.12 -3.98 0.23
C ASP A 139 -36.64 -3.50 -1.12
N TYR A 140 -36.18 -4.13 -2.20
CA TYR A 140 -36.57 -3.85 -3.58
C TYR A 140 -36.78 -5.14 -4.38
N SER A 141 -37.85 -5.16 -5.19
CA SER A 141 -38.24 -6.31 -6.02
C SER A 141 -38.61 -5.93 -7.46
N GLY A 142 -38.26 -4.71 -7.87
CA GLY A 142 -38.60 -4.18 -9.19
C GLY A 142 -37.60 -4.51 -10.30
N SER A 143 -37.59 -3.65 -11.32
CA SER A 143 -36.73 -3.75 -12.51
C SER A 143 -35.26 -3.47 -12.23
N SER A 144 -34.38 -3.83 -13.17
CA SER A 144 -32.95 -3.55 -13.06
C SER A 144 -32.58 -2.07 -13.17
N ASP A 145 -33.43 -1.24 -13.77
CA ASP A 145 -33.27 0.22 -13.76
C ASP A 145 -34.09 0.82 -12.60
N VAL A 146 -33.39 1.39 -11.62
CA VAL A 146 -33.96 1.84 -10.33
C VAL A 146 -34.01 3.36 -10.27
N ILE A 147 -35.18 3.90 -9.98
CA ILE A 147 -35.39 5.33 -9.68
C ILE A 147 -35.96 5.43 -8.28
N ILE A 148 -35.19 6.02 -7.37
CA ILE A 148 -35.63 6.29 -6.00
C ILE A 148 -36.45 7.59 -6.01
N PRO A 149 -37.75 7.56 -5.68
CA PRO A 149 -38.59 8.77 -5.70
C PRO A 149 -38.34 9.66 -4.47
N ASN A 150 -38.80 10.92 -4.53
CA ASN A 150 -38.84 11.81 -3.35
C ASN A 150 -39.75 11.25 -2.25
N LYS A 151 -40.86 10.62 -2.65
CA LYS A 151 -41.94 10.21 -1.74
C LYS A 151 -42.48 8.84 -2.13
N ILE A 152 -42.87 8.06 -1.13
CA ILE A 152 -43.66 6.84 -1.27
C ILE A 152 -44.92 7.04 -0.40
N ASP A 153 -46.10 6.88 -1.00
CA ASP A 153 -47.40 7.09 -0.36
C ASP A 153 -47.53 8.45 0.37
N GLY A 154 -46.96 9.49 -0.24
CA GLY A 154 -46.99 10.87 0.27
C GLY A 154 -45.95 11.17 1.36
N ILE A 155 -45.16 10.18 1.78
CA ILE A 155 -44.14 10.31 2.83
C ILE A 155 -42.76 10.40 2.18
N ASP A 156 -41.92 11.33 2.64
CA ASP A 156 -40.58 11.53 2.09
C ASP A 156 -39.70 10.27 2.26
N VAL A 157 -38.91 9.97 1.23
CA VAL A 157 -37.90 8.92 1.26
C VAL A 157 -36.60 9.54 1.75
N ILE A 158 -36.21 9.23 2.98
CA ILE A 158 -35.04 9.84 3.63
C ILE A 158 -33.85 8.87 3.66
N ASN A 159 -34.11 7.57 3.77
CA ASN A 159 -33.06 6.57 3.91
C ASN A 159 -33.21 5.43 2.90
N ILE A 160 -32.08 4.92 2.42
CA ILE A 160 -31.99 3.61 1.79
C ILE A 160 -31.34 2.67 2.79
N GLY A 161 -32.08 1.66 3.22
CA GLY A 161 -31.72 0.77 4.30
C GLY A 161 -30.60 -0.20 3.95
N LYS A 162 -29.99 -0.77 4.99
CA LYS A 162 -28.89 -1.72 4.87
C LYS A 162 -29.31 -2.88 3.97
N ARG A 163 -28.51 -3.14 2.93
CA ARG A 163 -28.74 -4.20 1.92
C ARG A 163 -30.09 -4.15 1.18
N ALA A 164 -30.81 -3.02 1.20
CA ALA A 164 -32.14 -2.93 0.58
C ALA A 164 -32.16 -3.30 -0.93
N PHE A 165 -31.03 -3.09 -1.61
CA PHE A 165 -30.84 -3.38 -3.02
C PHE A 165 -29.71 -4.40 -3.28
N HIS A 166 -29.27 -5.13 -2.26
CA HIS A 166 -28.16 -6.08 -2.37
C HIS A 166 -28.52 -7.24 -3.32
N ASN A 167 -27.64 -7.53 -4.30
CA ASN A 167 -27.77 -8.67 -5.22
C ASN A 167 -29.15 -8.76 -5.91
N LYS A 168 -29.61 -7.64 -6.46
CA LYS A 168 -30.90 -7.53 -7.17
C LYS A 168 -30.75 -7.50 -8.69
N GLY A 169 -29.53 -7.60 -9.22
CA GLY A 169 -29.26 -7.53 -10.66
C GLY A 169 -29.50 -6.14 -11.25
N ILE A 170 -29.37 -5.09 -10.43
CA ILE A 170 -29.60 -3.70 -10.83
C ILE A 170 -28.51 -3.26 -11.82
N THR A 171 -28.91 -2.53 -12.85
CA THR A 171 -28.05 -2.03 -13.94
C THR A 171 -27.87 -0.52 -13.91
N SER A 172 -28.83 0.23 -13.38
CA SER A 172 -28.68 1.68 -13.20
C SER A 172 -29.46 2.19 -11.98
N VAL A 173 -28.96 3.24 -11.35
CA VAL A 173 -29.59 3.84 -10.16
C VAL A 173 -29.64 5.36 -10.29
N TYR A 174 -30.84 5.92 -10.14
CA TYR A 174 -31.08 7.35 -9.94
C TYR A 174 -31.59 7.58 -8.52
N ILE A 175 -30.82 8.31 -7.71
CA ILE A 175 -31.16 8.68 -6.34
C ILE A 175 -31.53 10.15 -6.30
N ASN A 176 -32.72 10.40 -5.78
CA ASN A 176 -33.30 11.71 -5.61
C ASN A 176 -32.72 12.50 -4.40
N SER A 177 -32.90 13.82 -4.40
CA SER A 177 -32.38 14.78 -3.42
C SER A 177 -32.96 14.69 -1.99
N SER A 178 -34.08 13.99 -1.73
CA SER A 178 -34.60 13.85 -0.36
C SER A 178 -33.81 12.84 0.47
N VAL A 179 -33.08 11.93 -0.19
CA VAL A 179 -32.29 10.90 0.48
C VAL A 179 -31.11 11.53 1.22
N LYS A 180 -31.05 11.28 2.52
CA LYS A 180 -29.98 11.75 3.43
C LYS A 180 -28.97 10.66 3.76
N THR A 181 -29.35 9.39 3.67
CA THR A 181 -28.44 8.29 4.01
C THR A 181 -28.66 7.09 3.11
N ILE A 182 -27.55 6.55 2.62
CA ILE A 182 -27.48 5.28 1.90
C ILE A 182 -26.69 4.34 2.81
N GLU A 183 -27.41 3.44 3.47
CA GLU A 183 -26.86 2.57 4.52
C GLU A 183 -25.91 1.51 3.98
N GLU A 184 -25.21 0.85 4.92
CA GLU A 184 -24.17 -0.15 4.63
C GLU A 184 -24.63 -1.17 3.59
N GLU A 185 -23.78 -1.41 2.59
CA GLU A 185 -23.99 -2.43 1.56
C GLU A 185 -25.33 -2.32 0.80
N ALA A 186 -25.98 -1.14 0.79
CA ALA A 186 -27.31 -0.93 0.20
C ALA A 186 -27.42 -1.50 -1.22
N PHE A 187 -26.45 -1.23 -2.09
CA PHE A 187 -26.38 -1.63 -3.50
C PHE A 187 -25.23 -2.61 -3.79
N LEU A 188 -24.69 -3.28 -2.76
CA LEU A 188 -23.59 -4.24 -2.89
C LEU A 188 -23.93 -5.38 -3.86
N ASN A 189 -22.95 -5.79 -4.67
CA ASN A 189 -23.03 -6.95 -5.59
C ASN A 189 -24.18 -6.83 -6.60
N ASN A 190 -24.23 -5.75 -7.38
CA ASN A 190 -25.15 -5.62 -8.52
C ASN A 190 -24.35 -5.50 -9.83
N ASN A 191 -25.06 -5.21 -10.92
CA ASN A 191 -24.48 -4.99 -12.24
C ASN A 191 -24.54 -3.50 -12.63
N ILE A 192 -24.47 -2.59 -11.65
CA ILE A 192 -24.72 -1.17 -11.89
C ILE A 192 -23.60 -0.60 -12.76
N THR A 193 -23.95 0.01 -13.88
CA THR A 193 -22.98 0.69 -14.78
C THR A 193 -23.04 2.21 -14.68
N SER A 194 -24.15 2.75 -14.19
CA SER A 194 -24.35 4.19 -14.02
C SER A 194 -25.10 4.51 -12.72
N VAL A 195 -24.59 5.51 -12.00
CA VAL A 195 -25.19 6.04 -10.78
C VAL A 195 -25.33 7.55 -10.88
N THR A 196 -26.53 8.05 -10.61
CA THR A 196 -26.79 9.48 -10.38
C THR A 196 -27.31 9.67 -8.97
N ILE A 197 -26.70 10.57 -8.19
CA ILE A 197 -27.14 10.93 -6.84
C ILE A 197 -27.33 12.43 -6.76
N LYS A 198 -28.57 12.82 -6.47
CA LYS A 198 -28.95 14.21 -6.18
C LYS A 198 -28.98 14.43 -4.68
N GLY A 199 -28.75 15.68 -4.25
CA GLY A 199 -28.68 16.03 -2.83
C GLY A 199 -27.29 15.80 -2.21
N GLU A 200 -27.25 15.60 -0.90
CA GLU A 200 -26.02 15.49 -0.11
C GLU A 200 -26.05 14.30 0.87
N PRO A 201 -26.26 13.06 0.40
CA PRO A 201 -26.38 11.93 1.31
C PRO A 201 -25.03 11.54 1.93
N VAL A 202 -25.12 10.91 3.10
CA VAL A 202 -24.02 10.11 3.67
C VAL A 202 -24.09 8.71 3.05
N ILE A 203 -23.04 8.31 2.35
CA ILE A 203 -22.90 7.01 1.69
C ILE A 203 -22.04 6.11 2.56
N LYS A 204 -22.69 5.15 3.21
CA LYS A 204 -22.07 4.27 4.21
C LYS A 204 -21.14 3.23 3.61
N GLU A 205 -20.41 2.55 4.50
CA GLU A 205 -19.44 1.52 4.16
C GLU A 205 -19.98 0.54 3.10
N LYS A 206 -19.21 0.35 2.02
CA LYS A 206 -19.49 -0.61 0.93
C LYS A 206 -20.83 -0.44 0.22
N ALA A 207 -21.52 0.68 0.35
CA ALA A 207 -22.86 0.89 -0.20
C ALA A 207 -22.99 0.53 -1.70
N PHE A 208 -21.99 0.87 -2.52
CA PHE A 208 -21.93 0.58 -3.97
C PHE A 208 -20.77 -0.35 -4.35
N MET A 209 -20.22 -1.10 -3.38
CA MET A 209 -19.10 -2.00 -3.64
C MET A 209 -19.49 -3.13 -4.61
N ASN A 210 -18.52 -3.64 -5.38
CA ASN A 210 -18.68 -4.76 -6.32
C ASN A 210 -19.81 -4.53 -7.32
N ASN A 211 -19.65 -3.51 -8.13
CA ASN A 211 -20.53 -3.21 -9.26
C ASN A 211 -19.66 -3.02 -10.52
N PHE A 212 -20.26 -2.55 -11.61
CA PHE A 212 -19.55 -2.25 -12.86
C PHE A 212 -19.65 -0.76 -13.19
N ILE A 213 -19.63 0.12 -12.16
CA ILE A 213 -19.91 1.54 -12.36
C ILE A 213 -18.81 2.14 -13.22
N GLU A 214 -19.20 2.66 -14.39
CA GLU A 214 -18.32 3.36 -15.33
C GLU A 214 -18.63 4.86 -15.35
N ASN A 215 -19.89 5.23 -15.05
CA ASN A 215 -20.38 6.60 -15.14
C ASN A 215 -21.03 7.03 -13.83
N ILE A 216 -20.59 8.16 -13.28
CA ILE A 216 -21.09 8.67 -12.01
C ILE A 216 -21.41 10.17 -12.09
N ASP A 217 -22.56 10.56 -11.56
CA ASP A 217 -22.97 11.96 -11.39
C ASP A 217 -23.42 12.18 -9.94
N ILE A 218 -22.53 12.72 -9.11
CA ILE A 218 -22.80 13.06 -7.71
C ILE A 218 -22.52 14.55 -7.52
N GLU A 219 -23.54 15.30 -7.10
CA GLU A 219 -23.42 16.74 -6.85
C GLU A 219 -22.59 17.02 -5.60
N SER A 220 -22.93 16.34 -4.50
CA SER A 220 -22.27 16.41 -3.20
C SER A 220 -22.63 15.16 -2.41
N ALA A 221 -21.70 14.63 -1.62
CA ALA A 221 -21.93 13.51 -0.72
C ALA A 221 -20.78 13.41 0.29
N THR A 222 -21.04 12.73 1.40
CA THR A 222 -20.00 12.28 2.33
C THR A 222 -19.82 10.78 2.19
N TYR A 223 -18.58 10.32 2.07
CA TYR A 223 -18.27 8.92 1.80
C TYR A 223 -17.71 8.21 3.05
N GLU A 224 -18.17 7.01 3.34
CA GLU A 224 -17.46 6.12 4.27
C GLU A 224 -16.57 5.14 3.50
N ILE A 225 -15.80 4.38 4.28
CA ILE A 225 -14.73 3.50 3.80
C ILE A 225 -15.27 2.55 2.72
N ASP A 226 -14.54 2.48 1.60
CA ASP A 226 -14.80 1.55 0.51
C ASP A 226 -16.23 1.59 -0.08
N SER A 227 -16.96 2.70 0.11
CA SER A 227 -18.33 2.91 -0.40
C SER A 227 -18.50 2.61 -1.89
N PHE A 228 -17.46 2.79 -2.71
CA PHE A 228 -17.47 2.53 -4.15
C PHE A 228 -16.40 1.53 -4.59
N LYS A 229 -15.84 0.73 -3.67
CA LYS A 229 -14.74 -0.19 -3.99
C LYS A 229 -15.13 -1.22 -5.05
N ASN A 230 -14.15 -1.66 -5.86
CA ASN A 230 -14.32 -2.68 -6.92
C ASN A 230 -15.39 -2.29 -7.93
N ASN A 231 -15.16 -1.17 -8.61
CA ASN A 231 -15.95 -0.67 -9.72
C ASN A 231 -15.05 -0.43 -10.94
N LEU A 232 -15.60 0.13 -12.01
CA LEU A 232 -14.92 0.35 -13.29
C LEU A 232 -14.78 1.84 -13.62
N LEU A 233 -14.65 2.69 -12.60
CA LEU A 233 -14.54 4.13 -12.79
C LEU A 233 -13.24 4.52 -13.46
N SER A 234 -13.31 5.55 -14.31
CA SER A 234 -12.15 6.20 -14.90
C SER A 234 -11.27 6.84 -13.80
N GLU A 235 -10.00 7.12 -14.11
CA GLU A 235 -9.08 7.75 -13.15
C GLU A 235 -9.58 9.09 -12.61
N GLU A 236 -10.30 9.88 -13.43
CA GLU A 236 -10.81 11.20 -13.03
C GLU A 236 -11.91 11.12 -11.95
N ASP A 237 -12.67 10.01 -11.93
CA ASP A 237 -13.85 9.84 -11.07
C ASP A 237 -13.65 8.78 -9.97
N ALA A 238 -12.50 8.08 -9.96
CA ALA A 238 -12.26 6.93 -9.11
C ALA A 238 -12.03 7.26 -7.61
N TYR A 239 -11.74 8.51 -7.27
CA TYR A 239 -11.28 8.91 -5.93
C TYR A 239 -12.40 9.60 -5.13
N PHE A 240 -12.89 8.93 -4.09
CA PHE A 240 -13.94 9.44 -3.20
C PHE A 240 -13.32 9.97 -1.91
N ILE A 241 -13.33 11.29 -1.75
CA ILE A 241 -12.54 12.00 -0.74
C ILE A 241 -13.46 12.87 0.14
N ASN A 242 -13.26 12.81 1.46
CA ASN A 242 -13.85 13.75 2.43
C ASN A 242 -12.72 14.53 3.09
N ASP A 243 -12.77 15.86 3.13
CA ASP A 243 -11.82 16.68 3.90
C ASP A 243 -10.34 16.25 3.75
N ASN A 244 -9.88 16.06 2.51
CA ASN A 244 -8.53 15.57 2.16
C ASN A 244 -8.20 14.13 2.59
N ILE A 245 -9.18 13.33 3.00
CA ILE A 245 -9.05 11.91 3.35
C ILE A 245 -9.64 11.06 2.21
N LEU A 246 -8.83 10.20 1.59
CA LEU A 246 -9.31 9.24 0.61
C LEU A 246 -10.08 8.12 1.32
N MET A 247 -11.40 8.12 1.17
CA MET A 247 -12.32 7.20 1.84
C MET A 247 -12.61 5.95 1.00
N SER A 248 -12.68 6.08 -0.32
CA SER A 248 -12.90 4.95 -1.22
C SER A 248 -12.19 5.15 -2.56
N TYR A 249 -11.73 4.04 -3.14
CA TYR A 249 -11.23 3.99 -4.51
C TYR A 249 -12.09 3.03 -5.34
N GLY A 250 -12.80 3.56 -6.34
CA GLY A 250 -13.70 2.79 -7.20
C GLY A 250 -13.19 2.57 -8.62
N GLY A 251 -11.93 2.91 -8.89
CA GLY A 251 -11.34 2.76 -10.22
C GLY A 251 -10.83 1.35 -10.49
N TYR A 252 -10.56 1.07 -11.77
CA TYR A 252 -9.96 -0.17 -12.25
C TYR A 252 -8.47 -0.02 -12.66
N SER A 253 -7.90 1.18 -12.50
CA SER A 253 -6.52 1.43 -12.90
C SER A 253 -5.55 0.62 -12.04
N LYS A 254 -4.56 0.02 -12.69
CA LYS A 254 -3.41 -0.62 -12.01
C LYS A 254 -2.34 0.39 -11.61
N ASN A 255 -2.44 1.62 -12.09
CA ASN A 255 -1.54 2.72 -11.76
C ASN A 255 -2.27 3.67 -10.83
N ILE A 256 -1.84 3.72 -9.57
CA ILE A 256 -2.49 4.52 -8.54
C ILE A 256 -1.63 5.75 -8.27
N THR A 257 -2.18 6.93 -8.53
CA THR A 257 -1.59 8.20 -8.14
C THR A 257 -2.55 8.91 -7.19
N ILE A 258 -2.14 9.06 -5.94
CA ILE A 258 -2.94 9.75 -4.94
C ILE A 258 -3.03 11.25 -5.32
N PRO A 259 -4.24 11.85 -5.38
CA PRO A 259 -4.39 13.27 -5.69
C PRO A 259 -3.57 14.14 -4.74
N SER A 260 -2.92 15.17 -5.26
CA SER A 260 -1.88 15.91 -4.55
C SER A 260 -2.36 16.64 -3.29
N PHE A 261 -3.67 16.86 -3.12
CA PHE A 261 -4.27 17.49 -1.94
C PHE A 261 -4.69 16.48 -0.85
N VAL A 262 -4.65 15.17 -1.13
CA VAL A 262 -4.97 14.14 -0.12
C VAL A 262 -3.86 14.08 0.92
N GLU A 263 -4.26 14.10 2.19
CA GLU A 263 -3.36 14.09 3.35
C GLU A 263 -3.36 12.74 4.06
N LYS A 264 -4.44 11.95 3.92
CA LYS A 264 -4.64 10.65 4.58
C LYS A 264 -5.38 9.66 3.67
N ILE A 265 -5.09 8.37 3.82
CA ILE A 265 -5.79 7.27 3.15
C ILE A 265 -6.46 6.40 4.20
N GLU A 266 -7.78 6.21 4.07
CA GLU A 266 -8.58 5.20 4.78
C GLU A 266 -9.08 4.11 3.82
N ALA A 267 -9.13 4.39 2.51
CA ALA A 267 -9.51 3.44 1.48
C ALA A 267 -8.58 2.22 1.43
N THR A 268 -9.14 1.07 1.08
CA THR A 268 -8.36 -0.17 0.91
C THR A 268 -8.12 -0.52 -0.56
N PHE A 269 -6.94 -1.03 -0.89
CA PHE A 269 -6.53 -1.31 -2.28
C PHE A 269 -6.38 -2.80 -2.61
N ASN A 270 -6.87 -3.69 -1.75
CA ASN A 270 -6.80 -5.14 -1.96
C ASN A 270 -7.56 -5.56 -3.24
N ASN A 271 -7.02 -6.52 -3.98
CA ASN A 271 -7.57 -7.11 -5.22
C ASN A 271 -7.56 -6.22 -6.48
N LEU A 272 -6.80 -5.13 -6.50
CA LEU A 272 -6.71 -4.25 -7.68
C LEU A 272 -5.58 -4.62 -8.65
N ASN A 273 -4.73 -5.59 -8.31
CA ASN A 273 -3.54 -5.96 -9.10
C ASN A 273 -2.67 -4.74 -9.47
N VAL A 274 -2.46 -3.85 -8.51
CA VAL A 274 -1.74 -2.58 -8.70
C VAL A 274 -0.28 -2.86 -9.09
N THR A 275 0.19 -2.14 -10.11
CA THR A 275 1.54 -2.25 -10.69
C THR A 275 2.40 -1.03 -10.38
N THR A 276 1.81 0.16 -10.24
CA THR A 276 2.54 1.36 -9.84
C THR A 276 1.80 2.16 -8.77
N PHE A 277 2.55 2.77 -7.86
CA PHE A 277 2.01 3.64 -6.81
C PHE A 277 2.81 4.93 -6.64
N ASN A 278 2.11 6.05 -6.64
CA ASN A 278 2.65 7.36 -6.31
C ASN A 278 1.80 8.02 -5.21
N THR A 279 2.42 8.41 -4.10
CA THR A 279 1.72 9.02 -2.96
C THR A 279 1.21 10.44 -3.21
N GLY A 280 1.60 11.06 -4.33
CA GLY A 280 1.43 12.49 -4.53
C GLY A 280 2.25 13.30 -3.51
N ASN A 281 1.89 14.57 -3.36
CA ASN A 281 2.74 15.52 -2.64
C ASN A 281 2.35 15.76 -1.18
N ASN A 282 1.09 15.57 -0.76
CA ASN A 282 0.66 15.97 0.60
C ASN A 282 0.39 14.82 1.57
N LEU A 283 0.44 13.57 1.11
CA LEU A 283 0.19 12.40 1.97
C LEU A 283 1.18 12.37 3.13
N LYS A 284 0.69 12.27 4.36
CA LYS A 284 1.51 12.26 5.58
C LYS A 284 1.98 10.88 6.00
N GLU A 285 1.13 9.89 5.79
CA GLU A 285 1.40 8.51 6.21
C GLU A 285 0.87 7.54 5.17
N ILE A 286 1.65 6.52 4.89
CA ILE A 286 1.19 5.34 4.14
C ILE A 286 0.66 4.33 5.16
N PRO A 287 -0.62 3.94 5.08
CA PRO A 287 -1.21 2.98 6.01
C PRO A 287 -0.49 1.63 6.04
N ASP A 288 -0.64 0.93 7.16
CA ASP A 288 -0.20 -0.45 7.29
C ASP A 288 -0.90 -1.34 6.24
N TYR A 289 -0.17 -2.29 5.68
CA TYR A 289 -0.65 -3.29 4.71
C TYR A 289 -1.24 -2.75 3.40
N LEU A 290 -1.11 -1.44 3.09
CA LEU A 290 -1.82 -0.77 1.99
C LEU A 290 -1.81 -1.54 0.66
N PHE A 291 -0.64 -2.02 0.25
CA PHE A 291 -0.41 -2.82 -0.95
C PHE A 291 0.31 -4.13 -0.64
N LYS A 292 0.10 -4.73 0.54
CA LYS A 292 0.64 -6.06 0.83
C LYS A 292 0.12 -7.08 -0.19
N ASP A 293 0.97 -8.03 -0.59
CA ASP A 293 0.62 -9.14 -1.50
C ASP A 293 0.04 -8.67 -2.86
N ASN A 294 0.66 -7.64 -3.48
CA ASN A 294 0.27 -7.09 -4.79
C ASN A 294 1.33 -7.36 -5.88
N ASN A 295 1.22 -6.67 -7.01
CA ASN A 295 2.13 -6.78 -8.16
C ASN A 295 2.89 -5.48 -8.43
N LEU A 296 3.15 -4.65 -7.41
CA LEU A 296 3.84 -3.38 -7.60
C LEU A 296 5.25 -3.60 -8.15
N GLU A 297 5.57 -2.90 -9.22
CA GLU A 297 6.89 -2.85 -9.87
C GLU A 297 7.59 -1.52 -9.57
N GLU A 298 6.83 -0.42 -9.53
CA GLU A 298 7.33 0.93 -9.24
C GLU A 298 6.58 1.59 -8.08
N VAL A 299 7.34 2.19 -7.16
CA VAL A 299 6.81 2.95 -6.02
C VAL A 299 7.55 4.28 -5.86
N ILE A 300 6.79 5.37 -5.81
CA ILE A 300 7.28 6.72 -5.56
C ILE A 300 6.65 7.25 -4.27
N ILE A 301 7.48 7.42 -3.24
CA ILE A 301 7.09 8.04 -1.97
C ILE A 301 7.47 9.52 -1.99
N GLY A 302 6.47 10.38 -1.82
CA GLY A 302 6.54 11.83 -1.96
C GLY A 302 7.19 12.56 -0.79
N GLU A 303 7.41 13.86 -0.97
CA GLU A 303 8.25 14.70 -0.09
C GLU A 303 7.66 14.95 1.32
N ASN A 304 6.35 14.80 1.50
CA ASN A 304 5.68 15.06 2.78
C ASN A 304 5.32 13.81 3.57
N VAL A 305 5.68 12.61 3.08
CA VAL A 305 5.45 11.36 3.80
C VAL A 305 6.38 11.32 5.02
N GLU A 306 5.81 11.22 6.21
CA GLU A 306 6.55 11.13 7.46
C GLU A 306 6.77 9.69 7.90
N LYS A 307 5.86 8.78 7.53
CA LYS A 307 5.85 7.39 7.99
C LYS A 307 5.38 6.44 6.90
N ILE A 308 6.12 5.34 6.74
CA ILE A 308 5.75 4.21 5.89
C ILE A 308 5.26 3.07 6.78
N GLY A 309 4.02 2.64 6.57
CA GLY A 309 3.30 1.65 7.40
C GLY A 309 3.91 0.26 7.43
N LYS A 310 3.53 -0.52 8.45
CA LYS A 310 3.93 -1.92 8.64
C LYS A 310 3.46 -2.74 7.43
N GLU A 311 4.39 -3.51 6.85
CA GLU A 311 4.15 -4.40 5.72
C GLU A 311 3.45 -3.73 4.51
N ALA A 312 3.49 -2.39 4.42
CA ALA A 312 2.71 -1.63 3.43
C ALA A 312 2.94 -2.08 1.98
N PHE A 313 4.16 -2.53 1.67
CA PHE A 313 4.57 -3.01 0.36
C PHE A 313 5.18 -4.42 0.41
N MET A 314 4.89 -5.20 1.46
CA MET A 314 5.41 -6.57 1.59
C MET A 314 4.92 -7.48 0.44
N ASN A 315 5.78 -8.37 -0.05
CA ASN A 315 5.47 -9.36 -1.09
C ASN A 315 4.96 -8.71 -2.39
N ASN A 316 5.75 -7.80 -2.96
CA ASN A 316 5.50 -7.22 -4.27
C ASN A 316 6.66 -7.55 -5.23
N LYS A 317 6.71 -6.87 -6.38
CA LYS A 317 7.75 -7.03 -7.41
C LYS A 317 8.60 -5.77 -7.56
N ILE A 318 8.68 -4.95 -6.52
CA ILE A 318 9.25 -3.60 -6.61
C ILE A 318 10.73 -3.72 -6.95
N ASP A 319 11.14 -3.21 -8.10
CA ASP A 319 12.54 -3.09 -8.50
C ASP A 319 12.97 -1.62 -8.71
N ASN A 320 12.00 -0.72 -8.87
CA ASN A 320 12.16 0.73 -8.90
C ASN A 320 11.47 1.38 -7.70
N LEU A 321 12.26 1.81 -6.71
CA LEU A 321 11.78 2.46 -5.49
C LEU A 321 12.43 3.84 -5.34
N THR A 322 11.60 4.87 -5.24
CA THR A 322 12.02 6.22 -4.87
C THR A 322 11.40 6.60 -3.53
N ILE A 323 12.24 6.98 -2.56
CA ILE A 323 11.78 7.53 -1.26
C ILE A 323 12.30 8.96 -1.11
N LEU A 324 11.45 9.95 -1.41
CA LEU A 324 11.84 11.36 -1.27
C LEU A 324 11.87 11.81 0.20
N SER A 325 11.02 11.22 1.05
CA SER A 325 10.92 11.59 2.46
C SER A 325 10.29 10.47 3.28
N SER A 326 10.84 10.25 4.48
CA SER A 326 10.22 9.48 5.56
C SER A 326 11.08 9.59 6.81
N LYS A 327 10.49 9.85 7.98
CA LYS A 327 11.20 9.79 9.27
C LYS A 327 11.39 8.35 9.74
N ILE A 328 10.46 7.47 9.39
CA ILE A 328 10.43 6.10 9.89
C ILE A 328 9.84 5.12 8.86
N ILE A 329 10.56 4.02 8.65
CA ILE A 329 10.11 2.88 7.85
C ILE A 329 9.79 1.73 8.81
N LEU A 330 8.51 1.35 8.87
CA LEU A 330 8.03 0.35 9.82
C LEU A 330 8.37 -1.10 9.41
N GLU A 331 8.01 -2.00 10.33
CA GLU A 331 8.29 -3.43 10.25
C GLU A 331 7.84 -4.02 8.91
N GLY A 332 8.77 -4.69 8.22
CA GLY A 332 8.48 -5.39 6.97
C GLY A 332 7.99 -4.53 5.80
N ALA A 333 8.05 -3.18 5.88
CA ALA A 333 7.43 -2.28 4.91
C ALA A 333 7.72 -2.64 3.45
N PHE A 334 8.96 -3.04 3.13
CA PHE A 334 9.41 -3.44 1.80
C PHE A 334 9.95 -4.89 1.76
N LYS A 335 9.57 -5.74 2.71
CA LYS A 335 10.02 -7.13 2.78
C LYS A 335 9.61 -7.93 1.54
N ASN A 336 10.49 -8.84 1.09
CA ASN A 336 10.25 -9.74 -0.05
C ASN A 336 9.87 -8.96 -1.33
N ASN A 337 10.81 -8.15 -1.83
CA ASN A 337 10.70 -7.40 -3.08
C ASN A 337 11.94 -7.65 -3.96
N TYR A 338 12.09 -6.90 -5.05
CA TYR A 338 13.22 -7.01 -5.98
C TYR A 338 14.08 -5.74 -6.02
N ILE A 339 14.04 -4.92 -4.96
CA ILE A 339 14.71 -3.61 -4.92
C ILE A 339 16.21 -3.85 -5.08
N THR A 340 16.83 -3.16 -6.02
CA THR A 340 18.26 -3.33 -6.35
C THR A 340 19.15 -2.21 -5.81
N THR A 341 18.62 -0.99 -5.82
CA THR A 341 19.30 0.20 -5.29
C THR A 341 18.33 1.03 -4.47
N ILE A 342 18.83 1.70 -3.43
CA ILE A 342 18.01 2.62 -2.64
C ILE A 342 18.83 3.82 -2.13
N ASN A 343 18.27 5.02 -2.29
CA ASN A 343 18.74 6.23 -1.63
C ASN A 343 17.77 6.54 -0.48
N LEU A 344 18.27 6.47 0.75
CA LEU A 344 17.44 6.74 1.92
C LEU A 344 17.43 8.24 2.23
N PRO A 345 16.26 8.83 2.50
CA PRO A 345 16.11 10.28 2.58
C PRO A 345 16.80 10.87 3.81
N SER A 346 17.32 12.09 3.69
CA SER A 346 18.04 12.79 4.77
C SER A 346 17.26 12.98 6.09
N ASN A 347 15.93 12.96 6.07
CA ASN A 347 15.11 13.07 7.29
C ASN A 347 14.86 11.72 8.00
N LEU A 348 15.34 10.61 7.44
CA LEU A 348 15.16 9.27 8.02
C LEU A 348 15.89 9.15 9.36
N LYS A 349 15.20 8.58 10.35
CA LYS A 349 15.73 8.29 11.69
C LYS A 349 15.76 6.82 12.01
N GLU A 350 14.74 6.08 11.59
CA GLU A 350 14.56 4.70 12.03
C GLU A 350 14.12 3.77 10.89
N ILE A 351 14.77 2.62 10.85
CA ILE A 351 14.41 1.49 9.99
C ILE A 351 14.07 0.31 10.90
N LYS A 352 12.81 -0.13 10.90
CA LYS A 352 12.34 -1.16 11.82
C LYS A 352 12.60 -2.59 11.33
N GLU A 353 12.17 -3.55 12.13
CA GLU A 353 12.42 -4.98 11.92
C GLU A 353 12.05 -5.43 10.51
N SER A 354 12.95 -6.17 9.85
CA SER A 354 12.74 -6.77 8.53
C SER A 354 12.33 -5.80 7.41
N ALA A 355 12.45 -4.47 7.58
CA ALA A 355 11.90 -3.47 6.66
C ALA A 355 12.29 -3.68 5.19
N PHE A 356 13.52 -4.12 4.93
CA PHE A 356 14.07 -4.41 3.60
C PHE A 356 14.57 -5.86 3.47
N MET A 357 14.12 -6.77 4.33
CA MET A 357 14.54 -8.18 4.32
C MET A 357 14.17 -8.87 2.99
N ASN A 358 15.05 -9.75 2.51
CA ASN A 358 14.86 -10.54 1.28
C ASN A 358 14.57 -9.65 0.05
N ASN A 359 15.51 -8.77 -0.25
CA ASN A 359 15.50 -7.95 -1.47
C ASN A 359 16.74 -8.28 -2.33
N LYS A 360 17.00 -7.45 -3.34
CA LYS A 360 18.18 -7.58 -4.20
C LYS A 360 19.15 -6.39 -4.05
N ILE A 361 19.11 -5.70 -2.90
CA ILE A 361 19.81 -4.42 -2.72
C ILE A 361 21.31 -4.68 -2.77
N TYR A 362 21.99 -4.12 -3.76
CA TYR A 362 23.45 -4.17 -3.86
C TYR A 362 24.12 -2.82 -3.61
N ASN A 363 23.37 -1.72 -3.79
CA ASN A 363 23.85 -0.36 -3.53
C ASN A 363 22.83 0.38 -2.65
N ILE A 364 23.32 0.95 -1.55
CA ILE A 364 22.53 1.71 -0.59
C ILE A 364 23.27 2.97 -0.17
N THR A 365 22.57 4.10 -0.14
CA THR A 365 23.11 5.36 0.36
C THR A 365 22.30 5.87 1.55
N PHE A 366 23.01 6.39 2.55
CA PHE A 366 22.45 7.01 3.75
C PHE A 366 22.86 8.49 3.76
N GLU A 367 21.88 9.40 3.74
CA GLU A 367 22.16 10.84 3.68
C GLU A 367 22.28 11.50 5.07
N SER A 368 21.96 10.79 6.13
CA SER A 368 22.01 11.31 7.50
C SER A 368 22.30 10.24 8.53
N LYS A 369 22.61 10.70 9.75
CA LYS A 369 22.75 9.83 10.91
C LYS A 369 21.39 9.23 11.30
N LEU A 370 21.35 7.90 11.38
CA LEU A 370 20.22 7.15 11.87
C LEU A 370 20.27 6.95 13.39
N ASP A 371 19.11 6.88 14.01
CA ASP A 371 18.99 6.52 15.42
C ASP A 371 18.98 4.99 15.58
N TYR A 372 18.37 4.28 14.63
CA TYR A 372 18.07 2.86 14.83
C TYR A 372 17.90 2.07 13.52
N ILE A 373 18.54 0.90 13.47
CA ILE A 373 18.29 -0.16 12.49
C ILE A 373 17.85 -1.43 13.23
N GLY A 374 16.65 -1.90 12.92
CA GLY A 374 15.99 -3.01 13.60
C GLY A 374 16.47 -4.41 13.21
N GLU A 375 15.94 -5.40 13.94
CA GLU A 375 16.25 -6.81 13.72
C GLU A 375 16.01 -7.21 12.26
N LYS A 376 16.97 -7.89 11.63
CA LYS A 376 16.88 -8.39 10.24
C LYS A 376 16.55 -7.33 9.17
N ALA A 377 16.67 -6.03 9.46
CA ALA A 377 16.21 -4.95 8.59
C ALA A 377 16.67 -5.07 7.13
N PHE A 378 17.92 -5.48 6.89
CA PHE A 378 18.54 -5.68 5.58
C PHE A 378 19.00 -7.14 5.36
N LYS A 379 18.48 -8.10 6.13
CA LYS A 379 18.87 -9.52 6.01
C LYS A 379 18.55 -10.07 4.62
N HIS A 380 19.44 -10.91 4.09
CA HIS A 380 19.33 -11.51 2.74
C HIS A 380 19.18 -10.45 1.65
N ASN A 381 20.26 -9.70 1.43
CA ASN A 381 20.41 -8.76 0.33
C ASN A 381 21.78 -9.01 -0.34
N TYR A 382 22.19 -8.14 -1.26
CA TYR A 382 23.46 -8.23 -1.98
C TYR A 382 24.37 -7.03 -1.70
N ILE A 383 24.21 -6.36 -0.55
CA ILE A 383 24.95 -5.12 -0.23
C ILE A 383 26.44 -5.43 -0.21
N THR A 384 27.24 -4.69 -0.99
CA THR A 384 28.69 -4.92 -1.12
C THR A 384 29.54 -3.93 -0.32
N SER A 385 29.02 -2.72 -0.08
CA SER A 385 29.69 -1.69 0.72
C SER A 385 28.68 -0.99 1.62
N LEU A 386 29.16 -0.53 2.78
CA LEU A 386 28.31 0.13 3.76
C LEU A 386 29.03 1.34 4.38
N ASN A 387 28.49 2.53 4.18
CA ASN A 387 28.93 3.77 4.83
C ASN A 387 27.75 4.35 5.60
N LEU A 388 27.82 4.35 6.93
CA LEU A 388 26.66 4.59 7.78
C LEU A 388 27.05 5.18 9.15
N ASP A 389 26.38 6.25 9.56
CA ASP A 389 26.39 6.74 10.94
C ASP A 389 25.09 6.34 11.63
N VAL A 390 25.17 5.53 12.70
CA VAL A 390 24.00 5.00 13.39
C VAL A 390 24.22 4.76 14.87
N THR A 391 23.24 5.09 15.70
CA THR A 391 23.35 4.89 17.16
C THR A 391 23.25 3.42 17.57
N LYS A 392 22.36 2.63 16.93
CA LYS A 392 22.14 1.21 17.27
C LYS A 392 21.78 0.37 16.04
N ILE A 393 22.40 -0.81 15.94
CA ILE A 393 22.08 -1.85 14.95
C ILE A 393 21.65 -3.10 15.70
N ASP A 394 20.45 -3.62 15.45
CA ASP A 394 19.93 -4.79 16.15
C ASP A 394 20.31 -6.14 15.49
N LYS A 395 19.83 -7.21 16.13
CA LYS A 395 20.14 -8.61 15.80
C LYS A 395 19.95 -8.90 14.31
N GLU A 396 20.92 -9.59 13.70
CA GLU A 396 20.86 -10.06 12.30
C GLU A 396 20.60 -8.95 11.24
N ALA A 397 20.71 -7.66 11.58
CA ALA A 397 20.28 -6.55 10.72
C ALA A 397 20.83 -6.59 9.30
N PHE A 398 22.11 -6.92 9.12
CA PHE A 398 22.81 -7.06 7.83
C PHE A 398 23.29 -8.50 7.60
N MET A 399 22.67 -9.49 8.25
CA MET A 399 23.01 -10.90 8.06
C MET A 399 22.78 -11.34 6.60
N ASP A 400 23.64 -12.23 6.09
CA ASP A 400 23.51 -12.80 4.74
C ASP A 400 23.50 -11.71 3.64
N ASN A 401 24.56 -10.90 3.62
CA ASN A 401 24.85 -9.91 2.58
C ASN A 401 26.22 -10.21 1.94
N LEU A 402 26.69 -9.33 1.07
CA LEU A 402 27.99 -9.46 0.38
C LEU A 402 28.97 -8.35 0.81
N ILE A 403 28.86 -7.85 2.05
CA ILE A 403 29.61 -6.64 2.45
C ILE A 403 31.10 -6.97 2.51
N GLU A 404 31.88 -6.28 1.66
CA GLU A 404 33.33 -6.39 1.57
C GLU A 404 34.03 -5.20 2.24
N THR A 405 33.39 -4.02 2.21
CA THR A 405 33.94 -2.76 2.74
C THR A 405 32.93 -2.06 3.64
N ILE A 406 33.40 -1.52 4.76
CA ILE A 406 32.54 -0.95 5.78
C ILE A 406 33.18 0.28 6.42
N ASN A 407 32.38 1.32 6.62
CA ASN A 407 32.72 2.50 7.41
C ASN A 407 31.50 2.83 8.27
N ILE A 408 31.54 2.46 9.54
CA ILE A 408 30.42 2.63 10.46
C ILE A 408 30.83 3.40 11.70
N ASN A 409 30.05 4.42 12.03
CA ASN A 409 30.09 5.06 13.35
C ASN A 409 28.96 4.50 14.22
N CYS A 410 29.25 3.41 14.95
CA CYS A 410 28.30 2.76 15.86
C CYS A 410 29.06 2.02 16.98
N THR A 411 28.47 1.92 18.17
CA THR A 411 29.03 1.19 19.32
C THR A 411 28.08 0.16 19.91
N ASN A 412 26.83 0.10 19.43
CA ASN A 412 25.79 -0.79 19.95
C ASN A 412 25.31 -1.74 18.85
N TYR A 413 25.91 -2.92 18.81
CA TYR A 413 25.62 -3.98 17.85
C TYR A 413 24.80 -5.10 18.49
N GLY A 414 23.81 -5.57 17.76
CA GLY A 414 23.05 -6.77 18.06
C GLY A 414 23.79 -8.04 17.66
N ILE A 415 23.33 -9.16 18.22
CA ILE A 415 23.89 -10.49 17.93
C ILE A 415 23.79 -10.79 16.44
N ASP A 416 24.88 -11.27 15.85
CA ASP A 416 24.97 -11.71 14.45
C ASP A 416 24.55 -10.66 13.41
N SER A 417 24.59 -9.36 13.77
CA SER A 417 24.20 -8.24 12.91
C SER A 417 24.88 -8.21 11.55
N PHE A 418 26.09 -8.75 11.42
CA PHE A 418 26.88 -8.82 10.19
C PHE A 418 27.28 -10.25 9.82
N LYS A 419 26.64 -11.27 10.39
CA LYS A 419 26.97 -12.66 10.10
C LYS A 419 26.81 -12.97 8.60
N ASN A 420 27.66 -13.86 8.08
CA ASN A 420 27.66 -14.28 6.67
C ASN A 420 27.81 -13.11 5.68
N ASN A 421 28.80 -12.25 5.94
CA ASN A 421 29.29 -11.25 5.00
C ASN A 421 30.69 -11.61 4.49
N LEU A 422 31.31 -10.70 3.74
CA LEU A 422 32.59 -10.88 3.07
C LEU A 422 33.68 -9.92 3.59
N LEU A 423 33.58 -9.48 4.85
CA LEU A 423 34.51 -8.50 5.41
C LEU A 423 35.92 -9.08 5.52
N ASN A 424 36.92 -8.25 5.29
CA ASN A 424 38.29 -8.61 5.62
C ASN A 424 38.46 -8.75 7.15
N ASN A 425 39.49 -9.47 7.58
CA ASN A 425 39.69 -9.80 8.99
C ASN A 425 39.76 -8.58 9.93
N ASN A 426 40.28 -7.44 9.48
CA ASN A 426 40.45 -6.29 10.37
C ASN A 426 39.10 -5.64 10.71
N ASP A 427 38.14 -5.72 9.79
CA ASP A 427 36.83 -5.07 9.93
C ASP A 427 35.71 -6.06 10.33
N ALA A 428 36.04 -7.34 10.45
CA ALA A 428 35.06 -8.42 10.61
C ALA A 428 34.50 -8.60 12.03
N TYR A 429 35.09 -7.97 13.06
CA TYR A 429 34.76 -8.20 14.46
C TYR A 429 33.92 -7.06 15.06
N PHE A 430 32.67 -7.36 15.39
CA PHE A 430 31.74 -6.38 15.96
C PHE A 430 31.54 -6.64 17.45
N VAL A 431 32.02 -5.70 18.26
CA VAL A 431 32.10 -5.86 19.72
C VAL A 431 31.20 -4.83 20.41
N ASN A 432 30.44 -5.27 21.41
CA ASN A 432 29.72 -4.41 22.35
C ASN A 432 30.37 -4.53 23.73
N GLY A 433 31.05 -3.46 24.17
CA GLY A 433 31.94 -3.51 25.34
C GLY A 433 33.09 -4.49 25.11
N ASN A 434 33.11 -5.61 25.84
CA ASN A 434 34.10 -6.68 25.69
C ASN A 434 33.46 -7.97 25.13
N THR A 435 32.25 -7.88 24.58
CA THR A 435 31.51 -9.03 24.04
C THR A 435 31.52 -8.97 22.52
N LEU A 436 32.14 -9.96 21.88
CA LEU A 436 32.03 -10.16 20.44
C LEU A 436 30.61 -10.67 20.13
N VAL A 437 29.80 -9.82 19.51
CA VAL A 437 28.38 -10.10 19.23
C VAL A 437 28.12 -10.49 17.79
N SER A 438 28.99 -10.11 16.85
CA SER A 438 28.89 -10.53 15.45
C SER A 438 30.26 -10.70 14.81
N TYR A 439 30.36 -11.65 13.89
CA TYR A 439 31.53 -11.87 13.03
C TYR A 439 31.09 -11.95 11.57
N GLY A 440 31.58 -11.02 10.75
CA GLY A 440 31.20 -10.89 9.33
C GLY A 440 32.30 -11.24 8.33
N GLY A 441 33.39 -11.87 8.78
CA GLY A 441 34.58 -12.04 7.96
C GLY A 441 34.50 -13.15 6.92
N TYR A 442 35.13 -12.95 5.76
CA TYR A 442 35.22 -13.96 4.69
C TYR A 442 36.26 -15.04 4.97
N GLU A 443 37.32 -14.74 5.73
CA GLU A 443 38.35 -15.72 6.04
C GLU A 443 37.84 -16.76 7.04
N LYS A 444 37.86 -18.03 6.65
CA LYS A 444 37.29 -19.12 7.46
C LYS A 444 38.34 -20.10 8.00
N ASN A 445 39.61 -19.88 7.67
CA ASN A 445 40.70 -20.84 7.95
C ASN A 445 41.39 -20.58 9.30
N ILE A 446 41.69 -19.32 9.61
CA ILE A 446 42.38 -18.95 10.85
C ILE A 446 41.66 -17.77 11.47
N ILE A 447 40.95 -18.01 12.56
CA ILE A 447 40.28 -16.96 13.32
C ILE A 447 41.09 -16.64 14.56
N THR A 448 41.43 -15.36 14.73
CA THR A 448 42.06 -14.86 15.96
C THR A 448 41.14 -13.82 16.57
N ILE A 449 40.53 -14.19 17.69
CA ILE A 449 39.61 -13.31 18.43
C ILE A 449 40.42 -12.14 19.01
N PRO A 450 39.98 -10.88 18.88
CA PRO A 450 40.69 -9.72 19.45
C PRO A 450 41.01 -9.87 20.95
N SER A 451 42.14 -9.32 21.41
CA SER A 451 42.67 -9.57 22.76
C SER A 451 41.87 -8.92 23.89
N ASP A 452 41.04 -7.93 23.56
CA ASP A 452 40.13 -7.19 24.44
C ASP A 452 38.77 -7.87 24.59
N VAL A 453 38.42 -8.82 23.72
CA VAL A 453 37.21 -9.63 23.81
C VAL A 453 37.32 -10.63 24.97
N LEU A 454 36.37 -10.54 25.89
CA LEU A 454 36.26 -11.42 27.06
C LEU A 454 35.10 -12.42 26.94
N ARG A 455 34.10 -12.11 26.11
CA ARG A 455 32.94 -12.99 25.86
C ARG A 455 32.66 -13.09 24.37
N ILE A 456 32.32 -14.30 23.92
CA ILE A 456 31.86 -14.54 22.56
C ILE A 456 30.39 -14.93 22.61
N SER A 457 29.54 -14.05 22.09
CA SER A 457 28.10 -14.28 21.88
C SER A 457 27.73 -14.42 20.41
N ALA A 458 28.65 -14.03 19.50
CA ALA A 458 28.52 -14.25 18.06
C ALA A 458 28.44 -15.75 17.72
N THR A 459 27.67 -16.07 16.69
CA THR A 459 27.63 -17.41 16.10
C THR A 459 28.40 -17.45 14.78
N PHE A 460 29.40 -18.32 14.73
CA PHE A 460 30.27 -18.52 13.58
C PHE A 460 29.74 -19.63 12.67
N SER A 461 29.93 -19.45 11.37
CA SER A 461 29.48 -20.35 10.31
C SER A 461 30.57 -20.57 9.28
N ASN A 462 30.58 -21.76 8.70
CA ASN A 462 31.48 -22.19 7.62
C ASN A 462 32.98 -22.08 7.94
N LEU A 463 33.38 -22.15 9.21
CA LEU A 463 34.79 -22.19 9.60
C LEU A 463 35.42 -23.54 9.21
N ASP A 464 36.61 -23.54 8.62
CA ASP A 464 37.40 -24.72 8.25
C ASP A 464 38.88 -24.52 8.57
N GLY A 465 39.23 -24.71 9.83
CA GLY A 465 40.61 -24.56 10.27
C GLY A 465 40.72 -24.43 11.78
N TRP A 466 41.30 -23.35 12.29
CA TRP A 466 41.52 -23.22 13.72
C TRP A 466 41.18 -21.84 14.29
N VAL A 467 40.79 -21.84 15.57
CA VAL A 467 40.43 -20.63 16.31
C VAL A 467 41.40 -20.42 17.46
N ASN A 468 41.95 -19.20 17.55
CA ASN A 468 42.69 -18.70 18.69
C ASN A 468 41.83 -17.72 19.48
N LEU A 469 41.46 -18.08 20.71
CA LEU A 469 40.53 -17.32 21.55
C LEU A 469 41.19 -16.20 22.36
N ASN A 470 42.52 -16.05 22.28
CA ASN A 470 43.29 -15.06 23.02
C ASN A 470 42.92 -14.98 24.52
N ASN A 471 42.25 -13.91 24.97
CA ASN A 471 41.91 -13.65 26.37
C ASN A 471 40.45 -13.97 26.73
N THR A 472 39.70 -14.55 25.79
CA THR A 472 38.28 -14.91 25.98
C THR A 472 38.10 -15.74 27.26
N LYS A 473 37.13 -15.34 28.08
CA LYS A 473 36.75 -16.00 29.33
C LYS A 473 35.48 -16.85 29.19
N VAL A 474 34.53 -16.38 28.39
CA VAL A 474 33.22 -17.00 28.25
C VAL A 474 32.89 -17.21 26.77
N ILE A 475 32.44 -18.41 26.44
CA ILE A 475 31.94 -18.77 25.11
C ILE A 475 30.47 -19.14 25.25
N ASP A 476 29.58 -18.43 24.57
CA ASP A 476 28.15 -18.68 24.67
C ASP A 476 27.69 -19.90 23.87
N ALA A 477 26.43 -20.25 24.07
CA ALA A 477 25.83 -21.41 23.45
C ALA A 477 25.90 -21.32 21.92
N ASN A 478 26.28 -22.42 21.29
CA ASN A 478 26.40 -22.59 19.83
C ASN A 478 27.41 -21.67 19.12
N ALA A 479 28.28 -20.92 19.83
CA ALA A 479 29.16 -19.92 19.22
C ALA A 479 29.96 -20.45 18.01
N PHE A 480 30.48 -21.68 18.09
CA PHE A 480 31.23 -22.36 17.03
C PHE A 480 30.58 -23.68 16.59
N ALA A 481 29.28 -23.88 16.83
CA ALA A 481 28.57 -25.10 16.47
C ALA A 481 28.48 -25.30 14.95
N ASN A 482 28.49 -26.56 14.51
CA ASN A 482 28.29 -27.00 13.12
C ASN A 482 29.29 -26.35 12.14
N ASN A 483 30.57 -26.42 12.47
CA ASN A 483 31.68 -25.95 11.64
C ASN A 483 32.61 -27.13 11.28
N LYS A 484 33.73 -26.85 10.61
CA LYS A 484 34.80 -27.80 10.28
C LYS A 484 36.09 -27.46 11.03
N LEU A 485 35.99 -26.97 12.26
CA LEU A 485 37.17 -26.62 13.05
C LEU A 485 37.99 -27.87 13.36
N LYS A 486 39.28 -27.80 13.06
CA LYS A 486 40.29 -28.85 13.28
C LYS A 486 41.05 -28.65 14.59
N LYS A 487 41.13 -27.40 15.07
CA LYS A 487 41.84 -27.04 16.31
C LYS A 487 41.22 -25.81 16.98
N VAL A 488 41.23 -25.78 18.31
CA VAL A 488 40.90 -24.62 19.12
C VAL A 488 41.97 -24.41 20.19
N ASN A 489 42.34 -23.15 20.43
CA ASN A 489 43.21 -22.78 21.54
C ASN A 489 42.40 -22.05 22.63
N LEU A 490 42.11 -22.77 23.72
CA LEU A 490 41.27 -22.27 24.81
C LEU A 490 41.97 -21.29 25.75
N ARG A 491 43.29 -21.41 25.95
CA ARG A 491 44.13 -20.58 26.86
C ARG A 491 43.52 -20.27 28.24
N ASN A 492 42.64 -19.29 28.31
CA ASN A 492 42.15 -18.62 29.52
C ASN A 492 40.62 -18.77 29.73
N VAL A 493 39.96 -19.59 28.93
CA VAL A 493 38.51 -19.79 28.96
C VAL A 493 38.08 -20.41 30.29
N ILE A 494 37.10 -19.77 30.93
CA ILE A 494 36.50 -20.17 32.21
C ILE A 494 35.22 -20.97 31.97
N GLU A 495 34.38 -20.51 31.05
CA GLU A 495 33.06 -21.10 30.77
C GLU A 495 32.86 -21.37 29.28
N ILE A 496 32.44 -22.60 28.96
CA ILE A 496 32.09 -23.06 27.62
C ILE A 496 30.60 -23.43 27.59
N GLY A 497 29.85 -22.70 26.79
CA GLY A 497 28.40 -22.78 26.68
C GLY A 497 27.87 -24.07 26.06
N LYS A 498 26.55 -24.28 26.17
CA LYS A 498 25.85 -25.43 25.60
C LYS A 498 26.12 -25.50 24.11
N ASN A 499 26.54 -26.67 23.60
CA ASN A 499 26.83 -26.89 22.19
C ASN A 499 27.88 -25.94 21.56
N ALA A 500 28.70 -25.22 22.35
CA ALA A 500 29.59 -24.17 21.84
C ALA A 500 30.48 -24.60 20.66
N PHE A 501 30.94 -25.85 20.62
CA PHE A 501 31.74 -26.47 19.55
C PHE A 501 31.09 -27.76 19.04
N LEU A 502 29.76 -27.90 19.15
CA LEU A 502 29.00 -29.03 18.62
C LEU A 502 29.34 -29.28 17.14
N ASN A 503 29.45 -30.54 16.72
CA ASN A 503 29.65 -30.99 15.34
C ASN A 503 30.77 -30.21 14.62
N ASN A 504 32.01 -30.49 15.02
CA ASN A 504 33.24 -30.00 14.39
C ASN A 504 34.19 -31.17 14.06
N ASP A 505 35.34 -30.87 13.46
CA ASP A 505 36.38 -31.84 13.12
C ASP A 505 37.57 -31.82 14.10
N LEU A 506 37.33 -31.43 15.37
CA LEU A 506 38.41 -31.34 16.35
C LEU A 506 38.96 -32.74 16.65
N THR A 507 40.28 -32.89 16.55
CA THR A 507 40.98 -34.16 16.81
C THR A 507 41.76 -34.16 18.12
N SER A 508 42.13 -32.98 18.61
CA SER A 508 42.75 -32.83 19.94
C SER A 508 42.22 -31.61 20.69
N LEU A 509 42.22 -31.69 22.01
CA LEU A 509 41.80 -30.61 22.90
C LEU A 509 42.73 -30.50 24.11
N ILE A 510 43.08 -29.26 24.47
CA ILE A 510 43.72 -28.94 25.74
C ILE A 510 42.73 -28.09 26.52
N VAL A 511 42.23 -28.62 27.64
CA VAL A 511 41.35 -27.91 28.58
C VAL A 511 42.23 -27.27 29.66
N PRO A 512 42.39 -25.94 29.67
CA PRO A 512 43.33 -25.26 30.55
C PRO A 512 42.86 -25.22 32.02
N ASN A 513 43.78 -24.88 32.92
CA ASN A 513 43.51 -24.81 34.38
C ASN A 513 42.41 -23.81 34.76
N SER A 514 42.17 -22.84 33.89
CA SER A 514 41.17 -21.80 34.05
C SER A 514 39.74 -22.30 33.83
N THR A 515 39.52 -23.40 33.09
CA THR A 515 38.19 -23.86 32.73
C THR A 515 37.47 -24.50 33.91
N MET A 516 36.39 -23.84 34.35
CA MET A 516 35.55 -24.25 35.48
C MET A 516 34.25 -24.89 35.02
N PHE A 517 33.70 -24.45 33.88
CA PHE A 517 32.39 -24.90 33.42
C PHE A 517 32.46 -25.28 31.95
N ILE A 518 32.07 -26.52 31.66
CA ILE A 518 31.77 -26.99 30.31
C ILE A 518 30.31 -27.44 30.37
N LYS A 519 29.46 -26.87 29.52
CA LYS A 519 28.02 -27.18 29.52
C LYS A 519 27.71 -28.34 28.58
N GLU A 520 26.50 -28.88 28.74
CA GLU A 520 25.95 -29.98 27.95
C GLU A 520 26.21 -29.82 26.44
N GLY A 521 26.71 -30.88 25.80
CA GLY A 521 26.91 -30.95 24.35
C GLY A 521 27.99 -30.02 23.81
N ALA A 522 28.73 -29.29 24.65
CA ALA A 522 29.71 -28.27 24.24
C ALA A 522 30.67 -28.74 23.16
N PHE A 523 31.05 -30.02 23.12
CA PHE A 523 31.92 -30.56 22.10
C PHE A 523 31.35 -31.84 21.45
N LYS A 524 30.04 -32.11 21.57
CA LYS A 524 29.42 -33.31 20.98
C LYS A 524 29.67 -33.35 19.46
N GLY A 525 29.87 -34.54 18.88
CA GLY A 525 30.07 -34.71 17.45
C GLY A 525 31.47 -34.35 16.93
N ASN A 526 32.46 -34.20 17.80
CA ASN A 526 33.88 -34.06 17.43
C ASN A 526 34.59 -35.42 17.34
N LYS A 527 35.73 -35.46 16.64
CA LYS A 527 36.53 -36.67 16.33
C LYS A 527 37.82 -36.75 17.15
N PHE A 528 37.74 -36.42 18.43
CA PHE A 528 38.94 -36.36 19.25
C PHE A 528 39.60 -37.74 19.41
N ASN A 529 40.92 -37.74 19.29
CA ASN A 529 41.79 -38.85 19.63
C ASN A 529 42.73 -38.51 20.81
N LYS A 530 42.76 -37.25 21.26
CA LYS A 530 43.56 -36.82 22.42
C LYS A 530 42.87 -35.66 23.13
N VAL A 531 42.61 -35.81 24.43
CA VAL A 531 42.15 -34.71 25.30
C VAL A 531 43.09 -34.62 26.48
N ILE A 532 43.65 -33.43 26.73
CA ILE A 532 44.49 -33.12 27.89
C ILE A 532 43.70 -32.22 28.82
N MET A 533 43.47 -32.68 30.05
CA MET A 533 42.84 -31.90 31.11
C MET A 533 43.94 -31.35 32.02
N GLN A 534 44.07 -30.03 32.12
CA GLN A 534 45.06 -29.38 32.98
C GLN A 534 44.41 -28.76 34.24
N GLY A 535 43.07 -28.65 34.27
CA GLY A 535 42.31 -27.90 35.26
C GLY A 535 41.41 -28.69 36.21
N LYS A 536 40.60 -27.93 36.94
CA LYS A 536 39.68 -28.44 37.97
C LYS A 536 38.51 -29.27 37.42
N THR A 537 38.17 -29.09 36.14
CA THR A 537 37.12 -29.91 35.52
C THR A 537 37.66 -31.33 35.36
N SER A 538 37.05 -32.31 36.04
CA SER A 538 37.53 -33.69 35.95
C SER A 538 37.12 -34.31 34.62
N MET A 539 37.84 -35.37 34.20
CA MET A 539 37.45 -36.13 33.02
C MET A 539 36.09 -36.82 33.18
N LYS A 540 35.69 -37.14 34.42
CA LYS A 540 34.36 -37.71 34.70
C LYS A 540 33.28 -36.67 34.37
N ASP A 541 33.44 -35.45 34.87
CA ASP A 541 32.50 -34.35 34.61
C ASP A 541 32.44 -34.04 33.12
N PHE A 542 33.58 -34.07 32.43
CA PHE A 542 33.65 -33.88 30.97
C PHE A 542 32.90 -34.97 30.20
N LYS A 543 32.96 -36.24 30.62
CA LYS A 543 32.24 -37.33 29.95
C LYS A 543 30.73 -37.23 30.13
N GLU A 544 30.26 -36.92 31.33
CA GLU A 544 28.82 -36.85 31.64
C GLU A 544 28.07 -35.82 30.78
N ILE A 545 28.76 -34.79 30.29
CA ILE A 545 28.21 -33.69 29.50
C ILE A 545 28.45 -33.79 27.98
N TYR A 546 29.13 -34.83 27.46
CA TYR A 546 29.73 -34.84 26.11
C TYR A 546 29.14 -35.83 25.07
N PHE A 547 28.54 -36.98 25.45
CA PHE A 547 28.55 -38.18 24.56
C PHE A 547 27.57 -38.25 23.37
N ASP A 548 28.11 -38.68 22.21
CA ASP A 548 27.99 -40.04 21.65
C ASP A 548 29.34 -40.49 21.00
N SER A 549 29.73 -41.77 21.16
CA SER A 549 30.89 -42.49 20.58
C SER A 549 32.32 -41.95 20.80
N PHE A 550 32.87 -42.09 22.00
CA PHE A 550 34.28 -41.78 22.31
C PHE A 550 35.03 -43.03 22.79
N ASP A 551 36.11 -43.41 22.12
CA ASP A 551 36.95 -44.54 22.51
C ASP A 551 37.88 -44.14 23.68
N SER A 552 37.65 -44.75 24.85
CA SER A 552 38.33 -44.41 26.10
C SER A 552 39.84 -44.69 26.13
N GLY A 553 40.39 -45.37 25.11
CA GLY A 553 41.79 -45.83 25.09
C GLY A 553 42.85 -44.79 24.70
N LYS A 554 42.50 -43.54 24.37
CA LYS A 554 43.45 -42.54 23.80
C LYS A 554 43.60 -41.24 24.62
N ILE A 555 43.31 -41.28 25.92
CA ILE A 555 43.32 -40.12 26.81
C ILE A 555 44.67 -40.03 27.55
N VAL A 556 45.29 -38.85 27.56
CA VAL A 556 46.53 -38.57 28.30
C VAL A 556 46.24 -37.51 29.35
N PHE A 557 46.46 -37.86 30.62
CA PHE A 557 46.40 -36.92 31.74
C PHE A 557 47.77 -36.29 31.93
N GLU A 558 47.82 -34.96 31.94
CA GLU A 558 49.00 -34.18 32.33
C GLU A 558 48.53 -33.11 33.33
N GLY A 559 48.68 -33.40 34.62
CA GLY A 559 48.21 -32.55 35.73
C GLY A 559 48.04 -33.36 37.02
N GLU A 560 47.96 -32.66 38.16
CA GLU A 560 47.65 -33.28 39.47
C GLU A 560 46.22 -33.81 39.56
#